data_AF-A0A9P0L023-F1
#
_entry.id   AF-A0A9P0L023-F1
#
_cell.length_a   1.000
_cell.length_b   1.000
_cell.length_c   1.000
_cell.angle_alpha   90.00
_cell.angle_beta   90.00
_cell.angle_gamma   90.00
#
_symmetry.space_group_name_H-M   'P 1'
#
loop_
_entity.id
_entity.type
_entity.pdbx_description
1 polymer ?
#
loop_
_entity_poly.entity_id
_entity_poly.type
_entity_poly.pdbx_seq_one_letter_code
_entity_poly.pdbx_strand_id
1 'polypeptide(L)'
;MTPEDLKSIAYDYETIHCVDVYKADCVPTMREAMKYWNITIQYWLAAYVYKKFPYKKYRTMVTMLVSSLWHGVYAGYYFCIGTVPFGLLWEDVWAKLLLEGKTGTVLKLSSLIMLFFKMQLFSYQATAFVLLEIRKIIHYYNCVYHCIPILYTAMYFLGKYILKQKKLKQKTTGKVE
;
A
#
# COMPACT_ATOMS: atom_id res chain seq x y z
N MET A 1 9.31 38.51 -6.98
CA MET A 1 7.87 38.59 -6.69
C MET A 1 7.70 39.67 -5.64
N THR A 2 7.02 40.75 -5.97
CA THR A 2 6.76 41.88 -5.09
C THR A 2 5.56 41.59 -4.18
N PRO A 3 5.38 42.32 -3.06
CA PRO A 3 4.18 42.20 -2.23
C PRO A 3 2.86 42.42 -3.00
N GLU A 4 2.88 43.26 -4.04
CA GLU A 4 1.76 43.49 -4.94
C GLU A 4 1.46 42.26 -5.80
N ASP A 5 2.49 41.56 -6.30
CA ASP A 5 2.33 40.31 -7.04
C ASP A 5 1.66 39.23 -6.17
N LEU A 6 2.02 39.14 -4.88
CA LEU A 6 1.47 38.16 -3.93
C LEU A 6 -0.03 38.36 -3.65
N LYS A 7 -0.52 39.60 -3.70
CA LYS A 7 -1.96 39.91 -3.50
C LYS A 7 -2.84 39.42 -4.65
N SER A 8 -2.25 39.23 -5.85
CA SER A 8 -2.96 38.75 -7.04
C SER A 8 -3.03 37.22 -7.13
N ILE A 9 -2.29 36.49 -6.27
CA ILE A 9 -2.29 35.03 -6.25
C ILE A 9 -3.60 34.55 -5.62
N ALA A 10 -4.41 33.83 -6.39
CA ALA A 10 -5.48 33.01 -5.85
C ALA A 10 -4.86 31.83 -5.09
N TYR A 11 -5.07 31.77 -3.77
CA TYR A 11 -4.68 30.63 -2.97
C TYR A 11 -5.65 29.48 -3.20
N ASP A 12 -5.11 28.32 -3.54
CA ASP A 12 -5.85 27.07 -3.66
C ASP A 12 -5.43 26.11 -2.55
N TYR A 13 -6.40 25.41 -1.96
CA TYR A 13 -6.20 24.42 -0.91
C TYR A 13 -5.43 23.20 -1.41
N GLU A 14 -5.45 22.91 -2.72
CA GLU A 14 -4.82 21.74 -3.32
C GLU A 14 -3.33 21.58 -2.97
N THR A 15 -2.59 22.67 -2.76
CA THR A 15 -1.16 22.60 -2.42
C THR A 15 -0.91 22.08 -0.99
N ILE A 16 -1.86 22.30 -0.07
CA ILE A 16 -1.79 21.82 1.32
C ILE A 16 -2.74 20.64 1.59
N HIS A 17 -3.50 20.22 0.58
CA HIS A 17 -4.43 19.12 0.67
C HIS A 17 -3.67 17.82 0.94
N CYS A 18 -3.71 17.39 2.20
CA CYS A 18 -2.87 16.30 2.69
C CYS A 18 -3.56 14.93 2.65
N VAL A 19 -4.89 14.88 2.66
CA VAL A 19 -5.64 13.61 2.71
C VAL A 19 -6.98 13.76 1.97
N ASP A 20 -7.23 12.89 0.99
CA ASP A 20 -8.56 12.64 0.43
C ASP A 20 -9.14 11.40 1.12
N VAL A 21 -9.97 11.63 2.14
CA VAL A 21 -10.48 10.58 3.05
C VAL A 21 -11.28 9.53 2.28
N TYR A 22 -12.16 9.97 1.38
CA TYR A 22 -13.02 9.06 0.63
C TYR A 22 -12.20 8.11 -0.24
N LYS A 23 -11.21 8.65 -0.97
CA LYS A 23 -10.37 7.81 -1.81
C LYS A 23 -9.37 6.98 -1.01
N ALA A 24 -8.83 7.48 0.10
CA ALA A 24 -7.95 6.70 0.96
C ALA A 24 -8.65 5.41 1.48
N ASP A 25 -9.92 5.53 1.86
CA ASP A 25 -10.68 4.42 2.43
C ASP A 25 -11.31 3.52 1.37
N CYS A 26 -11.94 4.08 0.34
CA CYS A 26 -12.82 3.34 -0.57
C CYS A 26 -12.13 2.73 -1.80
N VAL A 27 -10.90 3.14 -2.13
CA VAL A 27 -10.21 2.55 -3.30
C VAL A 27 -9.76 1.11 -3.01
N PRO A 28 -9.86 0.20 -3.99
CA PRO A 28 -9.68 -1.24 -3.75
C PRO A 28 -8.22 -1.65 -3.52
N THR A 29 -7.26 -0.80 -3.88
CA THR A 29 -5.83 -1.13 -3.78
C THR A 29 -5.13 -0.27 -2.73
N MET A 30 -4.25 -0.88 -1.94
CA MET A 30 -3.32 -0.23 -1.04
C MET A 30 -2.44 0.79 -1.77
N ARG A 31 -1.92 0.46 -2.96
CA ARG A 31 -1.08 1.38 -3.72
C ARG A 31 -1.80 2.66 -4.13
N GLU A 32 -3.09 2.57 -4.45
CA GLU A 32 -3.92 3.72 -4.75
C GLU A 32 -4.30 4.49 -3.47
N ALA A 33 -4.71 3.78 -2.41
CA ALA A 33 -5.05 4.40 -1.12
C ALA A 33 -3.90 5.26 -0.57
N MET A 34 -2.66 4.78 -0.66
CA MET A 34 -1.47 5.51 -0.22
C MET A 34 -1.23 6.82 -0.99
N LYS A 35 -1.74 6.98 -2.22
CA LYS A 35 -1.61 8.24 -2.97
C LYS A 35 -2.54 9.33 -2.45
N TYR A 36 -3.57 8.95 -1.72
CA TYR A 36 -4.60 9.85 -1.17
C TYR A 36 -4.41 10.07 0.33
N TRP A 37 -3.44 9.39 0.94
CA TRP A 37 -3.07 9.54 2.34
C TRP A 37 -1.71 10.21 2.48
N ASN A 38 -1.66 11.28 3.28
CA ASN A 38 -0.44 12.02 3.58
C ASN A 38 0.28 12.52 2.31
N ILE A 39 -0.49 13.11 1.39
CA ILE A 39 -0.12 13.47 0.01
C ILE A 39 1.14 14.34 -0.03
N THR A 40 1.19 15.36 0.83
CA THR A 40 2.32 16.31 0.88
C THR A 40 3.61 15.64 1.35
N ILE A 41 3.53 14.75 2.35
CA ILE A 41 4.68 13.96 2.82
C ILE A 41 5.10 12.90 1.79
N GLN A 42 4.14 12.22 1.14
CA GLN A 42 4.43 11.30 0.03
C GLN A 42 5.20 12.02 -1.09
N TYR A 43 4.76 13.23 -1.46
CA TYR A 43 5.45 14.07 -2.42
C TYR A 43 6.88 14.41 -1.95
N TRP A 44 7.03 14.84 -0.69
CA TRP A 44 8.34 15.16 -0.11
C TRP A 44 9.28 13.95 -0.12
N LEU A 45 8.82 12.79 0.34
CA LEU A 45 9.56 11.52 0.31
C LEU A 45 9.97 11.15 -1.11
N ALA A 46 9.07 11.30 -2.08
CA ALA A 46 9.36 10.99 -3.48
C ALA A 46 10.41 11.95 -4.09
N ALA A 47 10.26 13.25 -3.84
CA ALA A 47 11.11 14.29 -4.41
C ALA A 47 12.51 14.32 -3.79
N TYR A 48 12.59 14.18 -2.47
CA TYR A 48 13.82 14.43 -1.71
C TYR A 48 14.53 13.17 -1.23
N VAL A 49 13.83 12.03 -1.07
CA VAL A 49 14.44 10.78 -0.62
C VAL A 49 14.57 9.81 -1.79
N TYR A 50 13.43 9.38 -2.37
CA TYR A 50 13.39 8.32 -3.37
C TYR A 50 14.19 8.68 -4.63
N LYS A 51 13.95 9.85 -5.23
CA LYS A 51 14.62 10.29 -6.47
C LYS A 51 16.10 10.61 -6.27
N LYS A 52 16.48 11.12 -5.09
CA LYS A 52 17.85 11.54 -4.78
C LYS A 52 18.75 10.39 -4.35
N PHE A 53 18.19 9.28 -3.87
CA PHE A 53 19.01 8.16 -3.41
C PHE A 53 19.73 7.45 -4.58
N PRO A 54 21.07 7.24 -4.47
CA PRO A 54 21.91 6.84 -5.62
C PRO A 54 21.68 5.39 -6.07
N TYR A 55 21.41 4.47 -5.14
CA TYR A 55 21.24 3.06 -5.50
C TYR A 55 19.77 2.71 -5.74
N LYS A 56 19.39 2.60 -7.03
CA LYS A 56 18.01 2.31 -7.48
C LYS A 56 17.37 1.12 -6.74
N LYS A 57 18.12 0.04 -6.50
CA LYS A 57 17.63 -1.18 -5.83
C LYS A 57 17.16 -0.98 -4.39
N TYR A 58 17.68 0.03 -3.69
CA TYR A 58 17.35 0.25 -2.28
C TYR A 58 16.45 1.48 -2.06
N ARG A 59 16.05 2.19 -3.13
CA ARG A 59 15.26 3.42 -3.01
C ARG A 59 14.00 3.24 -2.18
N THR A 60 13.21 2.22 -2.50
CA THR A 60 11.97 1.94 -1.76
C THR A 60 12.25 1.64 -0.29
N MET A 61 13.21 0.75 0.00
CA MET A 61 13.56 0.39 1.37
C MET A 61 14.01 1.61 2.18
N VAL A 62 14.87 2.45 1.61
CA VAL A 62 15.36 3.68 2.25
C VAL A 62 14.23 4.69 2.43
N THR A 63 13.36 4.87 1.43
CA THR A 63 12.20 5.76 1.56
C THR A 63 11.25 5.31 2.66
N MET A 64 10.96 4.01 2.76
CA MET A 64 10.13 3.48 3.85
C MET A 64 10.80 3.62 5.22
N LEU A 65 12.11 3.42 5.30
CA LEU A 65 12.87 3.63 6.53
C LEU A 65 12.85 5.10 6.98
N VAL A 66 13.08 6.04 6.05
CA VAL A 66 12.99 7.48 6.33
C VAL A 66 11.57 7.86 6.72
N SER A 67 10.56 7.27 6.09
CA SER A 67 9.16 7.44 6.50
C SER A 67 8.93 6.94 7.93
N SER A 68 9.42 5.76 8.32
CA SER A 68 9.34 5.29 9.71
C SER A 68 10.05 6.23 10.68
N LEU A 69 11.26 6.68 10.33
CA LEU A 69 12.04 7.62 11.15
C LEU A 69 11.36 8.97 11.32
N TRP A 70 10.68 9.47 10.28
CA TRP A 70 9.87 10.69 10.36
C TRP A 70 8.86 10.57 11.49
N HIS A 71 8.18 9.42 11.61
CA HIS A 71 7.13 9.21 12.62
C HIS A 71 7.70 9.04 14.02
N GLY A 72 8.93 8.53 14.13
CA GLY A 72 9.71 8.53 15.38
C GLY A 72 10.53 7.27 15.57
N VAL A 73 11.01 7.07 16.80
CA VAL A 73 11.92 5.96 17.14
C VAL A 73 11.19 4.72 17.71
N TYR A 74 9.87 4.79 17.90
CA TYR A 74 9.09 3.67 18.41
C TYR A 74 8.99 2.53 17.40
N ALA A 75 9.08 1.29 17.90
CA ALA A 75 9.03 0.08 17.08
C ALA A 75 7.78 0.01 16.20
N GLY A 76 6.63 0.47 16.70
CA GLY A 76 5.35 0.49 15.99
C GLY A 76 5.40 1.10 14.60
N TYR A 77 6.15 2.18 14.41
CA TYR A 77 6.29 2.83 13.10
C TYR A 77 7.04 1.95 12.09
N TYR A 78 8.04 1.21 12.53
CA TYR A 78 8.78 0.27 11.70
C TYR A 78 7.95 -0.96 11.37
N PHE A 79 7.16 -1.48 12.32
CA PHE A 79 6.24 -2.58 12.06
C PHE A 79 5.14 -2.18 11.08
N CYS A 80 4.50 -1.02 11.27
CA CYS A 80 3.44 -0.56 10.38
C CYS A 80 3.96 -0.27 8.97
N ILE A 81 4.92 0.66 8.84
CA ILE A 81 5.39 1.15 7.54
C ILE A 81 6.31 0.12 6.87
N GLY A 82 7.15 -0.57 7.64
CA GLY A 82 8.06 -1.58 7.12
C GLY A 82 7.35 -2.84 6.61
N THR A 83 6.11 -3.11 7.03
CA THR A 83 5.33 -4.24 6.50
C THR A 83 4.57 -3.92 5.21
N VAL A 84 4.44 -2.63 4.83
CA VAL A 84 3.75 -2.19 3.61
C VAL A 84 4.26 -2.88 2.33
N PRO A 85 5.58 -3.01 2.08
CA PRO A 85 6.07 -3.69 0.88
C PRO A 85 5.56 -5.13 0.74
N PHE A 86 5.36 -5.85 1.85
CA PHE A 86 4.81 -7.22 1.81
C PHE A 86 3.33 -7.22 1.42
N GLY A 87 2.55 -6.23 1.89
CA GLY A 87 1.18 -6.00 1.43
C GLY A 87 1.11 -5.75 -0.07
N LEU A 88 2.03 -4.94 -0.60
CA LEU A 88 2.12 -4.67 -2.04
C LEU A 88 2.47 -5.91 -2.87
N LEU A 89 3.32 -6.81 -2.35
CA LEU A 89 3.62 -8.08 -3.03
C LEU A 89 2.38 -8.97 -3.19
N TRP A 90 1.51 -9.00 -2.17
CA TRP A 90 0.22 -9.66 -2.24
C TRP A 90 -0.70 -8.98 -3.26
N GLU A 91 -0.81 -7.65 -3.18
CA GLU A 91 -1.66 -6.87 -4.07
C GLU A 91 -1.28 -7.08 -5.55
N ASP A 92 0.00 -7.04 -5.89
CA ASP A 92 0.49 -7.21 -7.27
C ASP A 92 0.07 -8.56 -7.89
N VAL A 93 -0.16 -9.59 -7.06
CA VAL A 93 -0.63 -10.91 -7.49
C VAL A 93 -2.14 -10.91 -7.64
N TRP A 94 -2.86 -10.42 -6.63
CA TRP A 94 -4.31 -10.51 -6.59
C TRP A 94 -5.01 -9.47 -7.46
N ALA A 95 -4.42 -8.30 -7.68
CA ALA A 95 -4.90 -7.33 -8.67
C ALA A 95 -4.92 -7.94 -10.09
N LYS A 96 -3.90 -8.73 -10.46
CA LYS A 96 -3.86 -9.46 -11.74
C LYS A 96 -4.91 -10.55 -11.86
N LEU A 97 -5.29 -11.17 -10.74
CA LEU A 97 -6.29 -12.23 -10.71
C LEU A 97 -7.72 -11.69 -10.64
N LEU A 98 -7.91 -10.58 -9.94
CA LEU A 98 -9.21 -10.06 -9.54
C LEU A 98 -9.64 -8.82 -10.33
N LEU A 99 -8.73 -8.00 -10.83
CA LEU A 99 -9.07 -6.74 -11.50
C LEU A 99 -8.78 -6.79 -13.00
N GLU A 100 -7.63 -7.34 -13.42
CA GLU A 100 -7.25 -7.36 -14.84
C GLU A 100 -8.25 -8.14 -15.71
N GLY A 101 -8.69 -7.52 -16.81
CA GLY A 101 -9.58 -8.13 -17.80
C GLY A 101 -11.03 -8.30 -17.36
N LYS A 102 -11.43 -7.79 -16.18
CA LYS A 102 -12.81 -7.87 -15.68
C LYS A 102 -13.58 -6.60 -15.96
N THR A 103 -14.88 -6.73 -16.24
CA THR A 103 -15.79 -5.60 -16.49
C THR A 103 -17.13 -5.78 -15.77
N GLY A 104 -17.93 -4.71 -15.70
CA GLY A 104 -19.29 -4.74 -15.15
C GLY A 104 -19.36 -5.18 -13.68
N THR A 105 -20.38 -5.98 -13.35
CA THR A 105 -20.66 -6.45 -11.99
C THR A 105 -19.52 -7.28 -11.39
N VAL A 106 -18.83 -8.07 -12.22
CA VAL A 106 -17.72 -8.93 -11.77
C VAL A 106 -16.54 -8.07 -11.27
N LEU A 107 -16.25 -6.97 -11.96
CA LEU A 107 -15.20 -6.02 -11.54
C LEU A 107 -15.58 -5.35 -10.22
N LYS A 108 -16.85 -4.92 -10.06
CA LYS A 108 -17.34 -4.32 -8.80
C LYS A 108 -17.18 -5.28 -7.62
N LEU A 109 -17.65 -6.51 -7.77
CA LEU A 109 -17.53 -7.52 -6.71
C LEU A 109 -16.05 -7.86 -6.41
N SER A 110 -15.22 -7.97 -7.45
CA SER A 110 -13.79 -8.22 -7.28
C SER A 110 -13.07 -7.07 -6.60
N SER A 111 -13.48 -5.82 -6.87
CA SER A 111 -12.96 -4.63 -6.22
C SER A 111 -13.40 -4.57 -4.76
N LEU A 112 -14.63 -4.98 -4.44
CA LEU A 112 -15.11 -5.09 -3.06
C LEU A 112 -14.29 -6.12 -2.26
N ILE A 113 -13.95 -7.26 -2.87
CA ILE A 113 -13.09 -8.27 -2.26
C ILE A 113 -11.69 -7.69 -2.01
N MET A 114 -11.08 -7.03 -3.00
CA MET A 114 -9.78 -6.37 -2.86
C MET A 114 -9.80 -5.32 -1.73
N LEU A 115 -10.85 -4.49 -1.70
CA LEU A 115 -11.07 -3.48 -0.67
C LEU A 115 -11.17 -4.11 0.72
N PHE A 116 -11.96 -5.18 0.88
CA PHE A 116 -12.09 -5.88 2.15
C PHE A 116 -10.72 -6.36 2.66
N PHE A 117 -9.97 -7.07 1.84
CA PHE A 117 -8.64 -7.56 2.22
C PHE A 117 -7.70 -6.41 2.56
N LYS A 118 -7.63 -5.36 1.71
CA LYS A 118 -6.84 -4.15 1.98
C LYS A 118 -7.15 -3.60 3.38
N MET A 119 -8.43 -3.43 3.72
CA MET A 119 -8.84 -2.88 5.01
C MET A 119 -8.44 -3.80 6.19
N GLN A 120 -8.51 -5.12 6.04
CA GLN A 120 -8.02 -6.05 7.08
C GLN A 120 -6.52 -5.89 7.32
N LEU A 121 -5.73 -5.75 6.26
CA LEU A 121 -4.29 -5.53 6.38
C LEU A 121 -3.98 -4.16 7.00
N PHE A 122 -4.66 -3.11 6.55
CA PHE A 122 -4.50 -1.76 7.09
C PHE A 122 -4.78 -1.72 8.59
N SER A 123 -5.89 -2.30 9.04
CA SER A 123 -6.23 -2.37 10.46
C SER A 123 -5.16 -3.09 11.28
N TYR A 124 -4.62 -4.21 10.76
CA TYR A 124 -3.56 -4.96 11.44
C TYR A 124 -2.25 -4.17 11.53
N GLN A 125 -1.88 -3.46 10.47
CA GLN A 125 -0.68 -2.61 10.44
C GLN A 125 -0.84 -1.34 11.28
N ALA A 126 -2.00 -0.69 11.23
CA ALA A 126 -2.32 0.50 12.00
C ALA A 126 -2.32 0.21 13.51
N THR A 127 -2.69 -1.01 13.91
CA THR A 127 -2.59 -1.42 15.32
C THR A 127 -1.15 -1.32 15.84
N ALA A 128 -0.16 -1.72 15.04
CA ALA A 128 1.24 -1.53 15.43
C ALA A 128 1.63 -0.05 15.54
N PHE A 129 1.13 0.77 14.61
CA PHE A 129 1.36 2.22 14.60
C PHE A 129 0.81 2.90 15.85
N VAL A 130 -0.35 2.46 16.35
CA VAL A 130 -1.00 3.02 17.54
C VAL A 130 -0.37 2.51 18.84
N LEU A 131 0.03 1.23 18.90
CA LEU A 131 0.55 0.63 20.13
C LEU A 131 1.98 1.05 20.47
N LEU A 132 2.78 1.45 19.48
CA LEU A 132 4.17 1.96 19.57
C LEU A 132 5.21 0.99 20.14
N GLU A 133 4.94 0.38 21.30
CA GLU A 133 5.85 -0.50 22.02
C GLU A 133 5.79 -1.94 21.53
N ILE A 134 6.95 -2.54 21.29
CA ILE A 134 7.07 -3.91 20.77
C ILE A 134 6.35 -4.96 21.62
N ARG A 135 6.35 -4.81 22.95
CA ARG A 135 5.68 -5.75 23.87
C ARG A 135 4.16 -5.75 23.67
N LYS A 136 3.55 -4.57 23.54
CA LYS A 136 2.11 -4.41 23.29
C LYS A 136 1.74 -4.96 21.92
N ILE A 137 2.56 -4.68 20.91
CA ILE A 137 2.37 -5.15 19.53
C ILE A 137 2.38 -6.68 19.48
N ILE A 138 3.42 -7.32 20.05
CA ILE A 138 3.52 -8.78 20.08
C ILE A 138 2.37 -9.40 20.88
N HIS A 139 1.99 -8.80 22.02
CA HIS A 139 0.85 -9.27 22.80
C HIS A 139 -0.44 -9.28 21.98
N TYR A 140 -0.76 -8.17 21.30
CA TYR A 140 -1.92 -8.11 20.41
C TYR A 140 -1.83 -9.15 19.28
N TYR A 141 -0.67 -9.28 18.63
CA TYR A 141 -0.49 -10.24 17.54
C TYR A 141 -0.64 -11.70 17.99
N ASN A 142 -0.21 -12.02 19.22
CA ASN A 142 -0.45 -13.33 19.81
C ASN A 142 -1.93 -13.57 20.11
N CYS A 143 -2.65 -12.56 20.61
CA CYS A 143 -4.10 -12.68 20.90
C CYS A 143 -4.94 -12.92 19.63
N VAL A 144 -4.48 -12.44 18.48
CA VAL A 144 -5.12 -12.71 17.17
C VAL A 144 -4.43 -13.82 16.39
N TYR A 145 -3.54 -14.59 17.04
CA TYR A 145 -2.85 -15.75 16.48
C TYR A 145 -2.07 -15.48 15.18
N HIS A 146 -1.58 -14.25 14.99
CA HIS A 146 -0.91 -13.81 13.75
C HIS A 146 -1.73 -14.13 12.48
N CYS A 147 -3.06 -14.11 12.57
CA CYS A 147 -3.95 -14.59 11.51
C CYS A 147 -3.78 -13.85 10.18
N ILE A 148 -3.57 -12.53 10.21
CA ILE A 148 -3.42 -11.70 9.01
C ILE A 148 -2.13 -12.03 8.24
N PRO A 149 -0.92 -12.00 8.85
CA PRO A 149 0.30 -12.43 8.17
C PRO A 149 0.22 -13.85 7.60
N ILE A 150 -0.36 -14.80 8.35
CA ILE A 150 -0.51 -16.20 7.91
C ILE A 150 -1.41 -16.28 6.67
N LEU A 151 -2.59 -15.65 6.74
CA LEU A 151 -3.55 -15.61 5.63
C LEU A 151 -2.96 -14.96 4.38
N TYR A 152 -2.32 -13.79 4.52
CA TYR A 152 -1.72 -13.08 3.40
C TYR A 152 -0.59 -13.87 2.75
N THR A 153 0.24 -14.54 3.55
CA THR A 153 1.31 -15.40 3.05
C THR A 153 0.75 -16.60 2.28
N ALA A 154 -0.24 -17.31 2.84
CA ALA A 154 -0.90 -18.42 2.16
C ALA A 154 -1.56 -17.97 0.84
N MET A 155 -2.28 -16.85 0.86
CA MET A 155 -2.90 -16.27 -0.32
C MET A 155 -1.88 -15.83 -1.37
N TYR A 156 -0.72 -15.31 -0.96
CA TYR A 156 0.35 -14.94 -1.89
C TYR A 156 0.83 -16.16 -2.69
N PHE A 157 1.17 -17.26 -2.01
CA PHE A 157 1.62 -18.49 -2.67
C PHE A 157 0.53 -19.11 -3.53
N LEU A 158 -0.72 -19.13 -3.04
CA LEU A 158 -1.88 -19.58 -3.82
C LEU A 158 -2.08 -18.76 -5.09
N GLY A 159 -2.05 -17.43 -4.99
CA GLY A 159 -2.20 -16.54 -6.14
C GLY A 159 -1.08 -16.72 -7.16
N LYS A 160 0.17 -16.89 -6.70
CA LYS A 160 1.32 -17.21 -7.57
C LYS A 160 1.14 -18.55 -8.29
N TYR A 161 0.64 -19.56 -7.58
CA TYR A 161 0.32 -20.87 -8.17
C TYR A 161 -0.76 -20.75 -9.25
N ILE A 162 -1.87 -20.06 -8.97
CA ILE A 162 -2.96 -19.84 -9.95
C ILE A 162 -2.45 -19.09 -11.19
N LEU A 163 -1.64 -18.04 -11.01
CA LEU A 163 -1.04 -17.30 -12.13
C LEU A 163 -0.11 -18.18 -12.96
N LYS A 164 0.68 -19.06 -12.33
CA LYS A 164 1.53 -20.02 -13.04
C LYS A 164 0.68 -20.97 -13.88
N GLN A 165 -0.40 -21.51 -13.31
CA GLN A 165 -1.31 -22.42 -14.02
C GLN A 165 -2.01 -21.73 -15.20
N LYS A 166 -2.49 -20.48 -15.04
CA LYS A 166 -3.06 -19.69 -16.14
C LYS A 166 -2.07 -19.50 -17.30
N LYS A 167 -0.81 -19.17 -17.00
CA LYS A 167 0.25 -19.02 -18.01
C LYS A 167 0.56 -20.33 -18.74
N LEU A 168 0.57 -21.46 -18.03
CA LEU A 168 0.78 -22.78 -18.63
C LEU A 168 -0.36 -23.17 -19.57
N LYS A 169 -1.61 -22.92 -19.17
CA LYS A 169 -2.79 -23.14 -20.03
C LYS A 169 -2.73 -22.30 -21.31
N GLN A 170 -2.45 -21.00 -21.20
CA GLN A 170 -2.32 -20.12 -22.37
C GLN A 170 -1.23 -20.57 -23.35
N LYS A 171 -0.07 -21.03 -22.84
CA LYS A 171 1.01 -21.59 -23.69
C LYS A 171 0.63 -22.89 -24.38
N THR A 172 -0.27 -23.68 -23.78
CA THR A 172 -0.72 -24.95 -24.35
C THR A 172 -1.76 -24.68 -25.45
N THR A 173 -2.71 -23.77 -25.20
CA THR A 173 -3.74 -23.41 -26.18
C THR A 173 -3.15 -22.68 -27.40
N GLY A 174 -2.23 -21.73 -27.19
CA GLY A 174 -1.56 -21.02 -28.30
C GLY A 174 -0.50 -21.83 -29.06
N LYS A 175 -0.33 -23.12 -28.77
CA LYS A 175 0.45 -24.08 -29.59
C LYS A 175 -0.43 -24.96 -30.48
N VAL A 176 -1.75 -24.94 -30.25
CA VAL A 176 -2.73 -25.76 -30.97
C VAL A 176 -3.43 -24.95 -32.07
N GLU A 177 -3.35 -23.61 -32.01
CA GLU A 177 -3.67 -22.66 -33.10
C GLU A 177 -2.42 -22.38 -33.95
#